data_AF-A0A317UFN4-F1
#
_entry.id   AF-A0A317UFN4-F1
#
_cell.length_a   1.000
_cell.length_b   1.000
_cell.length_c   1.000
_cell.angle_alpha   90.00
_cell.angle_beta   90.00
_cell.angle_gamma   90.00
#
_symmetry.space_group_name_H-M   'P 1'
#
loop_
_entity.id
_entity.type
_entity.pdbx_description
1 polymer ?
#
loop_
_entity_poly.entity_id
_entity_poly.type
_entity_poly.pdbx_seq_one_letter_code
_entity_poly.pdbx_strand_id
1 'polypeptide(L)'
;MKLTEKLLQKMEQKKELYGDGIIMPDGDYRLIQDGHLKTLMSLLPYTENEIWKMIPDDDSALFWLVEKTSCVLTDVNSTIGMKMTPAQQKTYEALSSRGIISDEYYDLTKQREKVKAARANA
;
A
#
# COMPACT_ATOMS: atom_id res chain seq x y z
N MET A 1 6.45 11.74 -0.78
CA MET A 1 7.05 12.74 -1.68
C MET A 1 6.00 13.13 -2.71
N LYS A 2 5.89 14.42 -3.01
CA LYS A 2 4.97 14.87 -4.07
C LYS A 2 5.55 14.55 -5.44
N LEU A 3 4.78 13.87 -6.27
CA LEU A 3 5.16 13.57 -7.64
C LEU A 3 5.14 14.85 -8.48
N THR A 4 6.24 15.11 -9.19
CA THR A 4 6.38 16.17 -10.18
C THR A 4 6.74 15.56 -11.51
N GLU A 5 6.46 16.22 -12.63
CA GLU A 5 6.75 15.67 -13.96
C GLU A 5 8.24 15.33 -14.13
N LYS A 6 9.14 16.20 -13.64
CA LYS A 6 10.59 15.95 -13.66
C LYS A 6 10.98 14.70 -12.89
N LEU A 7 10.30 14.44 -11.76
CA LEU A 7 10.54 13.25 -10.97
C LEU A 7 9.99 12.00 -11.68
N LEU A 8 8.78 12.07 -12.25
CA LEU A 8 8.18 10.98 -13.01
C LEU A 8 9.06 10.54 -14.19
N GLN A 9 9.57 11.49 -14.97
CA GLN A 9 10.51 11.20 -16.06
C GLN A 9 11.79 10.50 -15.57
N LYS A 10 12.31 10.90 -14.39
CA LYS A 10 13.45 10.22 -13.78
C LYS A 10 13.09 8.80 -13.34
N MET A 11 11.88 8.61 -12.82
CA MET A 11 11.40 7.30 -12.36
C MET A 11 11.17 6.34 -13.52
N GLU A 12 10.60 6.80 -14.62
CA GLU A 12 10.44 6.04 -15.87
C GLU A 12 11.77 5.46 -16.37
N GLN A 13 12.83 6.26 -16.35
CA GLN A 13 14.16 5.84 -16.81
C GLN A 13 14.82 4.78 -15.92
N LYS A 14 14.38 4.64 -14.67
CA LYS A 14 14.96 3.73 -13.66
C LYS A 14 13.88 3.00 -12.87
N LYS A 15 12.84 2.52 -13.56
CA LYS A 15 11.63 1.96 -12.96
C LYS A 15 11.90 0.86 -11.93
N GLU A 16 12.97 0.10 -12.11
CA GLU A 16 13.45 -0.94 -11.19
C GLU A 16 13.77 -0.43 -9.79
N LEU A 17 14.07 0.86 -9.63
CA LEU A 17 14.36 1.50 -8.34
C LEU A 17 13.14 2.12 -7.68
N TYR A 18 12.01 2.19 -8.40
CA TYR A 18 10.87 3.03 -8.02
C TYR A 18 9.55 2.28 -7.94
N GLY A 19 9.50 1.02 -8.39
CA GLY A 19 8.28 0.23 -8.33
C GLY A 19 7.88 -0.13 -6.90
N ASP A 20 8.86 -0.39 -6.04
CA ASP A 20 8.64 -0.88 -4.69
C ASP A 20 8.40 0.26 -3.68
N GLY A 21 7.14 0.43 -3.29
CA GLY A 21 6.70 1.63 -2.59
C GLY A 21 5.33 1.52 -1.93
N ILE A 22 4.90 2.65 -1.36
CA ILE A 22 3.55 2.86 -0.84
C ILE A 22 3.00 4.21 -1.29
N ILE A 23 1.70 4.26 -1.56
CA ILE A 23 0.93 5.49 -1.70
C ILE A 23 0.16 5.73 -0.41
N MET A 24 0.52 6.81 0.29
CA MET A 24 -0.13 7.24 1.52
C MET A 24 -1.60 7.66 1.24
N PRO A 25 -2.48 7.72 2.26
CA PRO A 25 -3.88 8.10 2.08
C PRO A 25 -4.11 9.48 1.42
N ASP A 26 -3.17 10.40 1.63
CA ASP A 26 -3.13 11.75 1.05
C ASP A 26 -2.51 11.81 -0.37
N GLY A 27 -2.14 10.66 -0.93
CA GLY A 27 -1.54 10.53 -2.26
C GLY A 27 -0.02 10.66 -2.28
N ASP A 28 0.65 10.88 -1.15
CA ASP A 28 2.10 11.01 -1.13
C ASP A 28 2.78 9.66 -1.41
N TYR A 29 3.71 9.61 -2.36
CA TYR A 29 4.42 8.37 -2.70
C TYR A 29 5.70 8.22 -1.86
N ARG A 30 5.95 7.03 -1.31
CA ARG A 30 7.15 6.73 -0.52
C ARG A 30 7.75 5.41 -0.99
N LEU A 31 9.05 5.40 -1.25
CA LEU A 31 9.77 4.15 -1.51
C LEU A 31 9.96 3.38 -0.21
N ILE A 32 9.91 2.06 -0.31
CA ILE A 32 10.22 1.21 0.83
C ILE A 32 11.72 0.89 0.87
N GLN A 33 12.24 0.63 2.07
CA GLN A 33 13.64 0.24 2.28
C GLN A 33 13.75 -1.17 2.87
N ASP A 34 12.88 -1.51 3.83
CA ASP A 34 12.94 -2.75 4.60
C ASP A 34 11.78 -3.73 4.29
N GLY A 35 11.13 -3.57 3.14
CA GLY A 35 9.94 -4.34 2.73
C GLY A 35 8.60 -3.73 3.18
N HIS A 36 7.50 -4.11 2.53
CA HIS A 36 6.19 -3.48 2.77
C HIS A 36 5.70 -3.69 4.19
N LEU A 37 5.87 -4.88 4.75
CA LEU A 37 5.38 -5.20 6.09
C LEU A 37 5.99 -4.28 7.15
N LYS A 38 7.32 -4.19 7.19
CA LYS A 38 8.06 -3.31 8.12
C LYS A 38 7.73 -1.84 7.89
N THR A 39 7.58 -1.45 6.62
CA THR A 39 7.21 -0.07 6.27
C THR A 39 5.81 0.26 6.78
N LEU A 40 4.82 -0.62 6.61
CA LEU A 40 3.48 -0.38 7.13
C LEU A 40 3.44 -0.37 8.67
N MET A 41 4.20 -1.25 9.32
CA MET A 41 4.31 -1.28 10.77
C MET A 41 4.86 0.03 11.34
N SER A 42 5.88 0.62 10.70
CA SER A 42 6.48 1.88 11.17
C SER A 42 5.58 3.12 11.03
N LEU A 43 4.46 3.01 10.30
CA LEU A 43 3.45 4.07 10.20
C LEU A 43 2.46 4.06 11.38
N LEU A 44 2.37 2.97 12.12
CA LEU A 44 1.46 2.86 13.26
C LEU A 44 2.14 3.40 14.53
N PRO A 45 1.37 3.97 15.48
CA PRO A 45 1.90 4.51 16.73
C PRO A 45 2.18 3.43 17.78
N TYR A 46 2.70 2.28 17.34
CA TYR A 46 2.95 1.09 18.15
C TYR A 46 4.31 0.48 17.78
N THR A 47 4.92 -0.23 18.72
CA THR A 47 6.11 -1.03 18.44
C THR A 47 5.74 -2.25 17.59
N GLU A 48 6.71 -2.80 16.85
CA GLU A 48 6.51 -4.02 16.06
C GLU A 48 5.93 -5.18 16.91
N ASN A 49 6.42 -5.36 18.14
CA ASN A 49 5.94 -6.40 19.07
C ASN A 49 4.48 -6.18 19.51
N GLU A 50 4.03 -4.94 19.65
CA GLU A 50 2.63 -4.64 19.96
C GLU A 50 1.74 -4.91 18.76
N ILE A 51 2.19 -4.51 17.56
CA ILE A 51 1.46 -4.75 16.32
C ILE A 51 1.26 -6.25 16.09
N TRP A 52 2.29 -7.07 16.27
CA TRP A 52 2.18 -8.52 16.14
C TRP A 52 1.13 -9.14 17.06
N LYS A 53 0.89 -8.56 18.25
CA LYS A 53 -0.16 -9.02 19.18
C LYS A 53 -1.56 -8.51 18.81
N MET A 54 -1.66 -7.48 17.98
CA MET A 54 -2.93 -6.91 17.52
C MET A 54 -3.45 -7.58 16.24
N ILE A 55 -2.57 -8.20 15.46
CA ILE A 55 -2.92 -8.96 14.26
C ILE A 55 -3.56 -10.28 14.71
N PRO A 56 -4.80 -10.60 14.30
CA PRO A 56 -5.42 -11.89 14.62
C PRO A 56 -4.69 -13.05 13.94
N ASP A 57 -4.56 -14.18 14.64
CA ASP A 57 -3.83 -15.37 14.17
C ASP A 57 -4.41 -15.96 12.87
N ASP A 58 -5.69 -15.73 12.59
CA ASP A 58 -6.40 -16.18 11.39
C ASP A 58 -6.40 -15.14 10.24
N ASP A 59 -5.67 -14.03 10.38
CA ASP A 59 -5.58 -12.98 9.37
C ASP A 59 -4.23 -12.95 8.63
N SER A 60 -4.25 -12.37 7.42
CA SER A 60 -3.03 -11.95 6.77
C SER A 60 -2.50 -10.67 7.41
N ALA A 61 -1.31 -10.73 8.00
CA ALA A 61 -0.62 -9.57 8.58
C ALA A 61 -0.53 -8.41 7.58
N LEU A 62 -0.23 -8.69 6.30
CA LEU A 62 -0.12 -7.67 5.27
C LEU A 62 -1.47 -6.99 4.99
N PHE A 63 -2.54 -7.78 4.82
CA PHE A 63 -3.87 -7.23 4.51
C PHE A 63 -4.45 -6.47 5.70
N TRP A 64 -4.20 -6.96 6.92
CA TRP A 64 -4.56 -6.27 8.14
C TRP A 64 -3.84 -4.90 8.22
N LEU A 65 -2.54 -4.84 7.92
CA LEU A 65 -1.78 -3.60 7.93
C LEU A 65 -2.21 -2.63 6.83
N VAL A 66 -2.50 -3.11 5.62
CA VAL A 66 -3.07 -2.29 4.53
C VAL A 66 -4.36 -1.63 4.98
N GLU A 67 -5.24 -2.39 5.64
CA GLU A 67 -6.48 -1.85 6.20
C GLU A 67 -6.23 -0.81 7.31
N LYS A 68 -5.32 -1.08 8.26
CA LYS A 68 -5.04 -0.16 9.37
C LYS A 68 -4.36 1.13 8.95
N THR A 69 -3.48 1.06 7.97
CA THR A 69 -2.74 2.23 7.47
C THR A 69 -3.46 2.96 6.35
N SER A 70 -4.45 2.30 5.71
CA SER A 70 -5.11 2.78 4.49
C SER A 70 -4.14 3.12 3.35
N CYS A 71 -2.93 2.57 3.36
CA CYS A 71 -1.95 2.74 2.30
C CYS A 71 -2.23 1.79 1.13
N VAL A 72 -1.81 2.20 -0.07
CA VAL A 72 -1.71 1.31 -1.22
C VAL A 72 -0.26 0.85 -1.31
N LEU A 73 -0.03 -0.46 -1.40
CA LEU A 73 1.27 -1.05 -1.70
C LEU A 73 1.47 -1.08 -3.20
N THR A 74 2.66 -0.69 -3.66
CA THR A 74 3.03 -0.77 -5.06
C THR A 74 4.24 -1.66 -5.20
N ASP A 75 4.24 -2.46 -6.26
CA ASP A 75 5.40 -3.15 -6.78
C ASP A 75 5.31 -3.23 -8.32
N VAL A 76 6.29 -3.85 -8.99
CA VAL A 76 6.32 -3.94 -10.46
C VAL A 76 5.40 -5.02 -11.05
N ASN A 77 4.92 -5.95 -10.22
CA ASN A 77 4.04 -7.07 -10.55
C ASN A 77 2.60 -6.83 -10.09
N SER A 78 2.39 -6.22 -8.93
CA SER A 78 1.09 -6.00 -8.32
C SER A 78 0.99 -4.68 -7.56
N THR A 79 -0.23 -4.16 -7.47
CA THR A 79 -0.58 -3.05 -6.59
C THR A 79 -1.73 -3.50 -5.69
N ILE A 80 -1.61 -3.35 -4.37
CA ILE A 80 -2.58 -3.89 -3.41
C ILE A 80 -3.06 -2.77 -2.49
N GLY A 81 -4.37 -2.66 -2.26
CA GLY A 81 -4.92 -1.66 -1.35
C GLY A 81 -6.38 -1.89 -0.99
N MET A 82 -6.88 -1.05 -0.09
CA MET A 82 -8.33 -0.81 0.04
C MET A 82 -8.78 0.15 -1.04
N LYS A 83 -10.08 0.25 -1.31
CA LYS A 83 -10.66 1.25 -2.22
C LYS A 83 -9.95 2.60 -2.08
N MET A 84 -9.28 3.02 -3.15
CA MET A 84 -8.42 4.20 -3.13
C MET A 84 -9.18 5.47 -2.78
N THR A 85 -8.50 6.39 -2.08
CA THR A 85 -8.92 7.79 -2.04
C THR A 85 -8.69 8.45 -3.41
N PRO A 86 -9.35 9.58 -3.73
CA PRO A 86 -9.07 10.32 -4.97
C PRO A 86 -7.60 10.75 -5.10
N ALA A 87 -6.94 11.03 -3.98
CA ALA A 87 -5.52 11.40 -3.97
C ALA A 87 -4.62 10.20 -4.29
N GLN A 88 -4.93 9.03 -3.72
CA GLN A 88 -4.25 7.78 -4.05
C GLN A 88 -4.44 7.40 -5.52
N GLN A 89 -5.66 7.48 -6.02
CA GLN A 89 -5.99 7.17 -7.42
C GLN A 89 -5.15 8.02 -8.38
N LYS A 90 -5.06 9.33 -8.12
CA LYS A 90 -4.25 10.24 -8.95
C LYS A 90 -2.77 9.84 -8.97
N THR A 91 -2.20 9.48 -7.82
CA THR A 91 -0.80 9.06 -7.73
C THR A 91 -0.58 7.70 -8.39
N TYR A 92 -1.50 6.76 -8.18
CA TYR A 92 -1.47 5.45 -8.81
C TYR A 92 -1.49 5.57 -10.33
N GLU A 93 -2.46 6.29 -10.90
CA GLU A 93 -2.57 6.52 -12.34
C GLU A 93 -1.32 7.20 -12.92
N ALA A 94 -0.75 8.17 -12.21
CA ALA A 94 0.47 8.83 -12.64
C ALA A 94 1.65 7.86 -12.77
N LEU A 95 1.77 6.89 -11.86
CA LEU A 95 2.86 5.91 -11.85
C LEU A 95 2.59 4.72 -12.80
N SER A 96 1.38 4.17 -12.78
CA SER A 96 1.03 2.97 -13.56
C SER A 96 0.93 3.25 -15.06
N SER A 97 0.39 4.41 -15.47
CA SER A 97 0.34 4.82 -16.89
C SER A 97 1.73 4.95 -17.55
N ARG A 98 2.78 5.04 -16.73
CA ARG A 98 4.19 5.15 -17.12
C ARG A 98 4.96 3.83 -16.96
N GLY A 99 4.29 2.76 -16.51
CA GLY A 99 4.91 1.46 -16.25
C GLY A 99 5.95 1.49 -15.13
N ILE A 100 5.84 2.43 -14.18
CA ILE A 100 6.72 2.51 -13.00
C ILE A 100 6.31 1.49 -11.95
N ILE A 101 4.99 1.30 -11.79
CA ILE A 101 4.36 0.30 -10.92
C ILE A 101 3.38 -0.53 -11.75
N SER A 102 2.96 -1.68 -11.23
CA SER A 102 1.93 -2.51 -11.87
C SER A 102 0.58 -1.80 -11.95
N ASP A 103 -0.08 -1.91 -13.10
CA ASP A 103 -1.48 -1.51 -13.30
C ASP A 103 -2.48 -2.60 -12.85
N GLU A 104 -2.01 -3.74 -12.36
CA GLU A 104 -2.85 -4.77 -11.74
C GLU A 104 -3.19 -4.39 -10.28
N TYR A 105 -4.38 -3.83 -10.08
CA TYR A 105 -4.85 -3.43 -8.76
C TYR A 105 -5.72 -4.49 -8.07
N TYR A 106 -5.27 -4.96 -6.92
CA TYR A 106 -6.00 -5.88 -6.05
C TYR A 106 -6.69 -5.12 -4.92
N ASP A 107 -8.01 -4.93 -5.07
CA ASP A 107 -8.86 -4.27 -4.07
C ASP A 107 -9.30 -5.25 -2.97
N LEU A 108 -8.80 -5.00 -1.75
CA LEU A 108 -9.08 -5.80 -0.57
C LEU A 108 -10.43 -5.50 0.09
N THR A 109 -11.15 -4.45 -0.31
CA THR A 109 -12.31 -3.90 0.43
C THR A 109 -13.35 -4.98 0.77
N LYS A 110 -13.83 -5.71 -0.23
CA LYS A 110 -14.83 -6.77 -0.03
C LYS A 110 -14.30 -7.94 0.79
N GLN A 111 -13.00 -8.24 0.67
CA GLN A 111 -12.37 -9.31 1.44
C GLN A 111 -12.28 -8.90 2.92
N ARG A 112 -11.87 -7.66 3.22
CA ARG A 112 -11.81 -7.13 4.59
C ARG A 112 -13.19 -7.03 5.24
N GLU A 113 -14.20 -6.60 4.49
CA GLU A 113 -15.59 -6.57 4.96
C GLU A 113 -16.07 -7.96 5.41
N LYS A 114 -15.78 -9.01 4.63
CA LYS A 114 -16.11 -10.39 4.99
C LYS A 114 -15.40 -10.86 6.26
N VAL A 115 -14.11 -10.55 6.40
CA VAL A 115 -13.33 -10.89 7.60
C VAL A 115 -13.92 -10.22 8.84
N LYS A 116 -14.27 -8.93 8.76
CA LYS A 116 -14.93 -8.22 9.87
C LYS A 116 -16.29 -8.83 10.22
N ALA A 117 -17.11 -9.13 9.21
CA ALA A 117 -18.43 -9.73 9.41
C ALA A 117 -18.33 -11.12 10.05
N ALA A 118 -17.39 -11.96 9.62
CA ALA A 118 -17.16 -13.27 10.22
C ALA A 118 -16.79 -13.16 11.71
N ARG A 119 -15.92 -12.21 12.06
CA ARG A 119 -15.49 -11.98 13.45
C ARG A 119 -16.55 -11.36 14.34
N ALA A 120 -17.43 -10.52 13.80
CA ALA A 120 -18.54 -9.95 14.56
C ALA A 120 -19.59 -11.00 14.95
N ASN A 121 -19.61 -12.14 14.25
CA ASN A 121 -20.55 -13.24 14.45
C ASN A 121 -19.92 -14.45 15.17
N ALA A 122 -18.67 -14.35 15.62
CA ALA A 122 -17.93 -15.38 16.35
C ALA A 122 -17.93 -15.09 17.86
#